data_AF-A0A1I8BAL9-F1
#
_entry.id   AF-A0A1I8BAL9-F1
#
_cell.length_a   1.000
_cell.length_b   1.000
_cell.length_c   1.000
_cell.angle_alpha   90.00
_cell.angle_beta   90.00
_cell.angle_gamma   90.00
#
_symmetry.space_group_name_H-M   'P 1'
#
loop_
_entity.id
_entity.type
_entity.pdbx_description
1 polymer ?
#
loop_
_entity_poly.entity_id
_entity_poly.type
_entity_poly.pdbx_seq_one_letter_code
_entity_poly.pdbx_strand_id
1 'polypeptide(L)'
;MRHFISEFCTKFPGELKEIECQQKYFPLEFRYSDYIHQGTNIRDMRARQVTMGIRLDALELDKHAHLKFRQLVGDQYNKDTNVFIVVSDRCRSRKQNREYSEYLLTVLYHESNKTEPWEADFQTKQEDKRQILRTANN
;
A
#
# COMPACT_ATOMS: atom_id res chain seq x y z
N MET A 1 9.96 5.08 -42.37
CA MET A 1 9.47 5.87 -41.22
C MET A 1 9.38 5.11 -39.88
N ARG A 2 9.58 3.78 -39.81
CA ARG A 2 9.53 3.02 -38.53
C ARG A 2 10.83 2.95 -37.72
N HIS A 3 11.94 3.50 -38.22
CA HIS A 3 13.28 3.32 -37.62
C HIS A 3 13.69 4.40 -36.60
N PHE A 4 13.15 5.61 -36.68
CA PHE A 4 13.64 6.73 -35.84
C PHE A 4 13.18 6.62 -34.37
N ILE A 5 11.94 6.20 -34.14
CA ILE A 5 11.40 6.10 -32.77
C ILE A 5 11.99 4.89 -32.02
N SER A 6 12.35 3.82 -32.73
CA SER A 6 12.91 2.62 -32.11
C SER A 6 14.26 2.86 -31.42
N GLU A 7 15.02 3.87 -31.85
CA GLU A 7 16.30 4.24 -31.22
C GLU A 7 16.12 4.76 -29.78
N PHE A 8 14.94 5.30 -29.45
CA PHE A 8 14.61 5.80 -28.12
C PHE A 8 13.97 4.72 -27.22
N CYS A 9 13.67 3.53 -27.74
CA CYS A 9 12.99 2.48 -27.00
C CYS A 9 13.99 1.53 -26.32
N THR A 10 13.70 1.13 -25.09
CA THR A 10 14.43 0.07 -24.40
C THR A 10 13.62 -1.24 -24.41
N LYS A 11 14.31 -2.38 -24.52
CA LYS A 11 13.63 -3.70 -24.46
C LYS A 11 13.14 -3.94 -23.05
N PHE A 12 11.89 -4.38 -22.92
CA PHE A 12 11.36 -4.82 -21.65
C PHE A 12 12.09 -6.10 -21.18
N PRO A 13 12.46 -6.22 -19.90
CA PRO A 13 13.13 -7.40 -19.36
C PRO A 13 12.29 -8.66 -19.56
N GLY A 14 12.90 -9.71 -20.13
CA GLY A 14 12.19 -10.93 -20.49
C GLY A 14 11.71 -11.73 -19.27
N GLU A 15 12.41 -11.59 -18.16
CA GLU A 15 12.16 -12.24 -16.87
C GLU A 15 10.88 -11.74 -16.20
N LEU A 16 10.44 -10.52 -16.52
CA LEU A 16 9.26 -9.88 -15.92
C LEU A 16 8.00 -10.01 -16.78
N LYS A 17 7.99 -10.88 -17.79
CA LYS A 17 6.80 -11.07 -18.64
C LYS A 17 5.62 -11.67 -17.85
N GLU A 18 5.92 -12.47 -16.84
CA GLU A 18 4.90 -13.09 -15.99
C GLU A 18 4.53 -12.17 -14.82
N ILE A 19 3.23 -12.05 -14.56
CA ILE A 19 2.69 -11.20 -13.49
C ILE A 19 3.17 -11.69 -12.12
N GLU A 20 3.31 -13.00 -11.93
CA GLU A 20 3.79 -13.61 -10.70
C GLU A 20 5.21 -13.15 -10.35
N CYS A 21 6.11 -13.11 -11.35
CA CYS A 21 7.46 -12.57 -11.18
C CYS A 21 7.42 -11.08 -10.80
N GLN A 22 6.58 -10.28 -11.45
CA GLN A 22 6.43 -8.86 -11.11
C GLN A 22 6.01 -8.68 -9.65
N GLN A 23 4.99 -9.40 -9.19
CA GLN A 23 4.49 -9.30 -7.82
C GLN A 23 5.50 -9.80 -6.79
N LYS A 24 6.29 -10.83 -7.12
CA LYS A 24 7.30 -11.39 -6.23
C LYS A 24 8.51 -10.47 -6.05
N TYR A 25 9.04 -9.91 -7.14
CA TYR A 25 10.24 -9.07 -7.08
C TYR A 25 9.94 -7.58 -6.85
N PHE A 26 8.76 -7.12 -7.26
CA PHE A 26 8.31 -5.72 -7.15
C PHE A 26 6.90 -5.65 -6.55
N PRO A 27 6.74 -5.98 -5.25
CA PRO A 27 5.44 -6.02 -4.58
C PRO A 27 4.81 -4.63 -4.33
N LEU A 28 5.61 -3.56 -4.42
CA LEU A 28 5.17 -2.19 -4.19
C LEU A 28 4.77 -1.52 -5.51
N GLU A 29 3.51 -1.12 -5.63
CA GLU A 29 2.96 -0.45 -6.80
C GLU A 29 2.70 1.03 -6.51
N PHE A 30 3.12 1.92 -7.40
CA PHE A 30 2.72 3.32 -7.39
C PHE A 30 1.91 3.65 -8.65
N ARG A 31 0.75 4.28 -8.45
CA ARG A 31 -0.09 4.80 -9.54
C ARG A 31 -0.08 6.31 -9.53
N TYR A 32 0.14 6.88 -10.72
CA TYR A 32 0.13 8.31 -10.99
C TYR A 32 -0.85 8.60 -12.12
N SER A 33 -1.37 9.82 -12.16
CA SER A 33 -2.22 10.29 -13.25
C SER A 33 -1.70 11.62 -13.78
N ASP A 34 -1.50 11.68 -15.09
CA ASP A 34 -1.09 12.87 -15.83
C ASP A 34 -2.26 13.34 -16.71
N TYR A 35 -2.47 14.66 -16.73
CA TYR A 35 -3.61 15.28 -17.40
C TYR A 35 -3.11 16.22 -18.50
N ILE A 36 -3.67 16.07 -19.70
CA ILE A 36 -3.32 16.88 -20.87
C ILE A 36 -4.58 17.64 -21.30
N HIS A 37 -4.48 18.96 -21.41
CA HIS A 37 -5.59 19.84 -21.79
C HIS A 37 -5.15 20.92 -22.77
N GLN A 38 -6.06 21.35 -23.64
CA GLN A 38 -5.85 22.37 -24.68
C GLN A 38 -5.92 23.80 -24.10
N GLY A 39 -5.13 24.08 -23.07
CA GLY A 39 -5.07 25.37 -22.40
C GLY A 39 -3.64 25.93 -22.33
N THR A 40 -3.51 27.21 -21.96
CA THR A 40 -2.21 27.88 -21.79
C THR A 40 -1.52 27.50 -20.47
N ASN A 41 -2.28 27.04 -19.48
CA ASN A 41 -1.76 26.56 -18.22
C ASN A 41 -1.57 25.04 -18.28
N ILE A 42 -0.38 24.55 -17.93
CA ILE A 42 -0.03 23.11 -17.87
C ILE A 42 -0.29 22.48 -16.49
N ARG A 43 -0.66 23.27 -15.48
CA ARG A 43 -0.74 22.82 -14.08
C ARG A 43 -2.12 22.23 -13.78
N ASP A 44 -2.13 20.94 -13.44
CA ASP A 44 -3.29 20.26 -12.86
C ASP A 44 -2.99 19.84 -11.40
N MET A 45 -3.88 20.24 -10.47
CA MET A 45 -3.78 19.89 -9.06
C MET A 45 -4.02 18.40 -8.79
N ARG A 46 -4.76 17.70 -9.66
CA ARG A 46 -5.04 16.26 -9.53
C ARG A 46 -3.79 15.43 -9.78
N ALA A 47 -2.85 15.92 -10.59
CA ALA A 47 -1.61 15.23 -10.92
C ALA A 47 -0.68 14.99 -9.72
N ARG A 48 -0.91 15.69 -8.59
CA ARG A 48 -0.13 15.52 -7.35
C ARG A 48 -0.50 14.27 -6.56
N GLN A 49 -1.69 13.71 -6.78
CA GLN A 49 -2.17 12.55 -6.04
C GLN A 49 -1.30 11.33 -6.37
N VAL A 50 -0.94 10.58 -5.33
CA VAL A 50 -0.18 9.34 -5.43
C VAL A 50 -0.99 8.25 -4.76
N THR A 51 -1.16 7.13 -5.45
CA THR A 51 -1.71 5.92 -4.83
C THR A 51 -0.60 4.88 -4.73
N MET A 52 -0.31 4.43 -3.52
CA MET A 52 0.65 3.38 -3.24
C MET A 52 -0.10 2.12 -2.78
N GLY A 53 0.21 0.98 -3.38
CA GLY A 53 -0.38 -0.30 -3.05
C GLY A 53 0.69 -1.35 -2.76
N ILE A 54 0.46 -2.18 -1.75
CA ILE A 54 1.34 -3.32 -1.45
C ILE A 54 0.52 -4.47 -0.86
N ARG A 55 0.88 -5.71 -1.21
CA ARG A 55 0.34 -6.91 -0.56
C ARG A 55 1.01 -7.10 0.79
N LEU A 56 0.23 -7.35 1.85
CA LEU A 56 0.81 -7.59 3.17
C LEU A 56 1.67 -8.87 3.22
N ASP A 57 1.35 -9.87 2.38
CA ASP A 57 2.14 -11.11 2.27
C ASP A 57 3.60 -10.86 1.82
N ALA A 58 3.85 -9.75 1.13
CA ALA A 58 5.18 -9.39 0.67
C ALA A 58 6.03 -8.73 1.77
N LEU A 59 5.42 -8.39 2.91
CA LEU A 59 6.11 -7.85 4.07
C LEU A 59 6.44 -8.99 5.05
N GLU A 60 7.64 -8.94 5.64
CA GLU A 60 8.08 -9.89 6.67
C GLU A 60 7.46 -9.53 8.03
N LEU A 61 6.15 -9.77 8.18
CA LEU A 61 5.39 -9.49 9.39
C LEU A 61 5.08 -10.80 10.15
N ASP A 62 5.30 -10.81 11.46
CA ASP A 62 4.79 -11.87 12.33
C ASP A 62 3.25 -11.78 12.45
N LYS A 63 2.60 -12.83 12.96
CA LYS A 63 1.15 -12.90 13.17
C LYS A 63 0.62 -11.73 14.00
N HIS A 64 1.34 -11.36 15.05
CA HIS A 64 1.03 -10.20 15.88
C HIS A 64 1.06 -8.91 15.05
N ALA A 65 2.19 -8.67 14.37
CA ALA A 65 2.39 -7.47 13.56
C ALA A 65 1.40 -7.39 12.40
N HIS A 66 1.06 -8.51 11.75
CA HIS A 66 0.06 -8.55 10.69
C HIS A 66 -1.35 -8.24 11.21
N LEU A 67 -1.71 -8.66 12.43
CA LEU A 67 -2.98 -8.28 13.06
C LEU A 67 -2.99 -6.80 13.43
N LYS A 68 -1.90 -6.31 14.05
CA LYS A 68 -1.75 -4.93 14.46
C LYS A 68 -1.75 -3.97 13.26
N PHE A 69 -1.00 -4.29 12.19
CA PHE A 69 -0.98 -3.52 10.95
C PHE A 69 -2.39 -3.33 10.39
N ARG A 70 -3.17 -4.42 10.27
CA ARG A 70 -4.55 -4.37 9.78
C ARG A 70 -5.46 -3.51 10.66
N GLN A 71 -5.25 -3.50 11.97
CA GLN A 71 -6.02 -2.65 12.89
C GLN A 71 -5.62 -1.18 12.77
N LEU A 72 -4.33 -0.88 12.57
CA LEU A 72 -3.82 0.49 12.43
C LEU A 72 -4.30 1.17 11.15
N VAL A 73 -4.33 0.44 10.03
CA VAL A 73 -4.71 1.00 8.71
C VAL A 73 -6.22 1.09 8.49
N GLY A 74 -7.03 0.34 9.23
CA GLY A 74 -8.48 0.37 9.15
C GLY A 74 -9.00 0.10 7.72
N ASP A 75 -9.76 1.05 7.18
CA ASP A 75 -10.45 0.93 5.89
C ASP A 75 -9.53 0.94 4.66
N GLN A 76 -8.25 1.28 4.85
CA GLN A 76 -7.24 1.30 3.78
C GLN A 76 -6.77 -0.10 3.36
N TYR A 77 -7.18 -1.14 4.11
CA TYR A 77 -6.82 -2.52 3.83
C TYR A 77 -8.02 -3.32 3.34
N ASN A 78 -7.84 -3.98 2.19
CA ASN A 78 -8.83 -4.91 1.65
C ASN A 78 -8.55 -6.33 2.14
N LYS A 79 -9.50 -6.92 2.87
CA LYS A 79 -9.42 -8.28 3.44
C LYS A 79 -9.48 -9.39 2.38
N ASP A 80 -10.16 -9.14 1.26
CA ASP A 80 -10.36 -10.14 0.21
C ASP A 80 -9.12 -10.27 -0.68
N THR A 81 -8.49 -9.14 -1.01
CA THR A 81 -7.30 -9.11 -1.88
C THR A 81 -5.99 -9.09 -1.10
N ASN A 82 -6.03 -8.89 0.22
CA ASN A 82 -4.87 -8.71 1.09
C ASN A 82 -3.94 -7.56 0.68
N VAL A 83 -4.53 -6.48 0.14
CA VAL A 83 -3.79 -5.30 -0.35
C VAL A 83 -4.03 -4.12 0.59
N PHE A 84 -2.94 -3.50 1.03
CA PHE A 84 -2.94 -2.19 1.68
C PHE A 84 -2.80 -1.11 0.61
N ILE A 85 -3.70 -0.13 0.62
CA ILE A 85 -3.72 0.99 -0.34
C ILE A 85 -3.73 2.31 0.44
N VAL A 86 -2.74 3.16 0.20
CA VAL A 86 -2.71 4.54 0.70
C VAL A 86 -2.77 5.53 -0.45
N VAL A 87 -3.65 6.53 -0.31
CA VAL A 87 -3.79 7.63 -1.24
C VAL A 87 -3.29 8.91 -0.57
N SER A 88 -2.28 9.53 -1.16
CA SER A 88 -1.63 10.74 -0.63
C SER A 88 -1.79 11.91 -1.61
N ASP A 89 -2.42 12.99 -1.16
CA ASP A 89 -2.66 14.20 -1.94
C ASP A 89 -2.39 15.50 -1.15
N ARG A 90 -1.84 15.39 0.07
CA ARG A 90 -1.64 16.48 1.02
C ARG A 90 -0.59 17.49 0.57
N CYS A 91 0.50 17.01 -0.02
CA CYS A 91 1.64 17.83 -0.39
C CYS A 91 1.46 18.52 -1.75
N ARG A 92 2.23 19.58 -1.98
CA ARG A 92 2.15 20.39 -3.20
C ARG A 92 2.64 19.63 -4.43
N SER A 93 3.71 18.87 -4.28
CA SER A 93 4.35 18.11 -5.36
C SER A 93 4.07 16.61 -5.26
N ARG A 94 4.03 15.94 -6.41
CA ARG A 94 3.93 14.48 -6.51
C ARG A 94 5.07 13.77 -5.76
N LYS A 95 6.29 14.30 -5.86
CA LYS A 95 7.48 13.77 -5.17
C LYS A 95 7.26 13.71 -3.66
N GLN A 96 6.79 14.79 -3.05
CA GLN A 96 6.52 14.83 -1.62
C GLN A 96 5.40 13.87 -1.20
N ASN A 97 4.34 13.73 -2.01
CA ASN A 97 3.26 12.76 -1.71
C ASN A 97 3.75 11.31 -1.82
N ARG A 98 4.67 11.02 -2.74
CA ARG A 98 5.32 9.71 -2.85
C ARG A 98 6.18 9.43 -1.62
N GLU A 99 7.09 10.34 -1.28
CA GLU A 99 7.98 10.22 -0.11
C GLU A 99 7.17 10.10 1.19
N TYR A 100 6.05 10.83 1.30
CA TYR A 100 5.15 10.70 2.43
C TYR A 100 4.47 9.33 2.50
N SER A 101 4.06 8.77 1.36
CA SER A 101 3.46 7.42 1.30
C SER A 101 4.46 6.33 1.71
N GLU A 102 5.70 6.46 1.24
CA GLU A 102 6.81 5.57 1.63
C GLU A 102 7.09 5.68 3.13
N TYR A 103 7.16 6.91 3.68
CA TYR A 103 7.30 7.14 5.11
C TYR A 103 6.18 6.51 5.93
N LEU A 104 4.92 6.65 5.51
CA LEU A 104 3.78 6.03 6.20
C LEU A 104 3.90 4.51 6.23
N LEU A 105 4.31 3.88 5.13
CA LEU A 105 4.54 2.43 5.09
C LEU A 105 5.63 2.02 6.09
N THR A 106 6.76 2.75 6.13
CA THR A 106 7.85 2.49 7.06
C THR A 106 7.41 2.61 8.51
N VAL A 107 6.71 3.68 8.87
CA VAL A 107 6.18 3.87 10.23
C VAL A 107 5.22 2.76 10.60
N LEU A 108 4.25 2.45 9.73
CA LEU A 108 3.29 1.38 9.97
C LEU A 108 3.99 0.04 10.19
N TYR A 109 4.99 -0.30 9.36
CA TYR A 109 5.76 -1.53 9.51
C TYR A 109 6.46 -1.60 10.88
N HIS A 110 7.16 -0.54 11.29
CA HIS A 110 7.87 -0.53 12.57
C HIS A 110 6.93 -0.50 13.77
N GLU A 111 5.87 0.30 13.75
CA GLU A 111 4.89 0.37 14.84
C GLU A 111 4.08 -0.93 14.98
N SER A 112 3.87 -1.66 13.88
CA SER A 112 3.22 -2.98 13.90
C SER A 112 4.07 -4.02 14.62
N ASN A 113 5.39 -3.95 14.49
CA ASN A 113 6.32 -4.89 15.12
C ASN A 113 6.59 -4.56 16.60
N LYS A 114 6.30 -3.34 17.05
CA LYS A 114 6.39 -2.98 18.47
C LYS A 114 5.21 -3.58 19.23
N THR A 115 5.48 -4.12 20.42
CA THR A 115 4.44 -4.57 21.36
C THR A 115 4.41 -3.63 22.54
N GLU A 116 3.27 -2.97 22.74
CA GLU A 116 3.06 -2.04 23.85
C GLU A 116 2.32 -2.71 25.02
N PRO A 117 2.52 -2.26 26.28
CA PRO A 117 1.91 -2.92 27.45
C PRO A 117 0.38 -2.99 27.41
N TRP A 118 -0.25 -1.96 26.83
CA TRP A 118 -1.72 -1.88 26.71
C TRP A 118 -2.30 -2.94 25.77
N GLU A 119 -1.50 -3.55 24.89
CA GLU A 119 -1.99 -4.56 23.95
C GLU A 119 -2.45 -5.84 24.66
N ALA A 120 -1.87 -6.15 25.83
CA ALA A 120 -2.30 -7.27 26.67
C ALA A 120 -3.76 -7.10 27.11
N ASP A 121 -4.15 -5.89 27.53
CA ASP A 121 -5.51 -5.57 27.96
C ASP A 121 -6.53 -5.74 26.82
N PHE A 122 -6.12 -5.47 25.57
CA PHE A 122 -6.97 -5.67 24.40
C PHE A 122 -7.12 -7.14 24.03
N GLN A 123 -6.07 -7.96 24.19
CA GLN A 123 -6.14 -9.40 23.93
C GLN A 123 -7.16 -10.06 24.86
N THR A 124 -7.10 -9.77 26.17
CA THR A 124 -8.06 -10.28 27.15
C THR A 124 -9.50 -9.92 26.76
N LYS A 125 -9.76 -8.64 26.42
CA LYS A 125 -11.09 -8.18 25.99
C LYS A 125 -11.59 -8.84 24.71
N GLN A 126 -10.71 -9.14 23.76
CA GLN A 126 -11.09 -9.84 22.53
C GLN A 126 -11.42 -11.31 22.79
N GLU A 127 -10.70 -11.95 23.69
CA GLU A 127 -10.93 -13.33 24.10
C GLU A 127 -12.28 -13.46 24.81
N ASP A 128 -12.61 -12.53 25.70
CA ASP A 128 -13.92 -12.45 26.36
C ASP A 128 -15.06 -12.30 25.34
N LYS A 129 -14.91 -11.40 24.36
CA LYS A 129 -15.91 -11.24 23.28
C LYS A 129 -16.10 -12.51 22.46
N ARG A 130 -15.01 -13.24 22.16
CA ARG A 130 -15.09 -14.51 21.42
C ARG A 130 -15.77 -15.61 22.24
N GLN A 131 -15.54 -15.65 23.54
CA GLN A 131 -16.21 -16.61 24.43
C GLN A 131 -17.71 -16.32 24.53
N ILE A 132 -18.11 -15.06 24.67
CA ILE A 132 -19.53 -14.65 24.67
C ILE A 132 -20.23 -15.07 23.37
N LEU A 133 -19.61 -14.80 22.21
CA LEU A 133 -20.15 -15.19 20.91
C LEU A 133 -20.29 -16.70 20.74
N ARG A 134 -19.39 -17.50 21.31
CA ARG A 134 -19.49 -18.97 21.31
C ARG A 134 -20.61 -19.48 22.20
N THR A 135 -20.82 -18.84 23.34
CA THR A 135 -21.87 -19.21 24.31
C THR A 135 -23.26 -18.81 23.81
N ALA A 136 -23.36 -17.74 23.00
CA ALA A 136 -24.62 -17.28 22.41
C ALA A 136 -25.09 -18.12 21.20
N ASN A 137 -24.21 -18.94 20.62
CA ASN A 137 -24.49 -19.77 19.45
C ASN A 137 -24.68 -21.28 19.79
N ASN A 138 -24.65 -21.63 21.08
CA ASN A 138 -25.01 -22.94 21.63
C ASN A 138 -26.36 -22.84 22.35
#